data_AF-A0A846PHU4-F1
#
_entry.id   AF-A0A846PHU4-F1
#
_cell.length_a   1.000
_cell.length_b   1.000
_cell.length_c   1.000
_cell.angle_alpha   90.00
_cell.angle_beta   90.00
_cell.angle_gamma   90.00
#
_symmetry.space_group_name_H-M   'P 1'
#
loop_
_entity.id
_entity.type
_entity.pdbx_description
1 polymer ?
#
loop_
_entity_poly.entity_id
_entity_poly.type
_entity_poly.pdbx_seq_one_letter_code
_entity_poly.pdbx_strand_id
1 'polypeptide(L)'
;DDLESIEPIPIKKLGDDIIFVDGHTRAFATFLHSISEVPVYWEDEKLDWDAYEICVGWCRKEGILTIADLETRVVPHKDYEILWYRRCEKMQQDLARKKGVSERT
;
A
#
# COMPACT_ATOMS: atom_id res chain seq x y z
N ASP A 1 11.39 2.74 24.25
CA ASP A 1 10.48 2.93 23.10
C ASP A 1 9.18 2.23 23.40
N ASP A 2 8.11 3.01 23.58
CA ASP A 2 6.83 2.47 24.01
C ASP A 2 5.97 2.22 22.76
N LEU A 3 5.79 0.95 22.42
CA LEU A 3 4.97 0.53 21.27
C LEU A 3 3.53 1.08 21.35
N GLU A 4 3.06 1.40 22.57
CA GLU A 4 1.76 2.01 22.83
C GLU A 4 1.60 3.42 22.24
N SER A 5 2.70 4.10 21.91
CA SER A 5 2.68 5.42 21.25
C SER A 5 2.55 5.34 19.72
N ILE A 6 2.76 4.15 19.13
CA ILE A 6 2.68 3.96 17.69
C ILE A 6 1.22 3.75 17.33
N GLU A 7 0.67 4.68 16.55
CA GLU A 7 -0.69 4.51 16.03
C GLU A 7 -0.75 3.23 15.16
N PRO A 8 -1.73 2.33 15.40
CA PRO A 8 -1.85 1.07 14.69
C PRO A 8 -1.86 1.21 13.16
N ILE A 9 -1.36 0.19 12.47
CA ILE A 9 -1.38 0.10 11.00
C ILE A 9 -2.62 -0.68 10.56
N PRO A 10 -3.48 -0.13 9.67
CA PRO A 10 -4.62 -0.86 9.15
C PRO A 10 -4.17 -1.98 8.22
N ILE A 11 -4.70 -3.17 8.46
CA ILE A 11 -4.43 -4.36 7.66
C ILE A 11 -5.70 -4.97 7.08
N LYS A 12 -5.56 -5.61 5.93
CA LYS A 12 -6.60 -6.48 5.36
C LYS A 12 -6.01 -7.76 4.78
N LYS A 13 -6.88 -8.77 4.63
CA LYS A 13 -6.56 -9.99 3.90
C LYS A 13 -6.86 -9.80 2.41
N LEU A 14 -5.87 -10.08 1.55
CA LEU A 14 -6.01 -10.09 0.09
C LEU A 14 -5.51 -11.43 -0.45
N GLY A 15 -6.45 -12.31 -0.85
CA GLY A 15 -6.13 -13.70 -1.13
C GLY A 15 -5.61 -14.39 0.14
N ASP A 16 -4.41 -14.95 0.07
CA ASP A 16 -3.74 -15.56 1.23
C ASP A 16 -2.81 -14.59 1.99
N ASP A 17 -2.58 -13.39 1.45
CA ASP A 17 -1.68 -12.40 2.05
C ASP A 17 -2.40 -11.48 3.03
N ILE A 18 -1.67 -11.02 4.04
CA ILE A 18 -2.06 -9.87 4.88
C ILE A 18 -1.27 -8.66 4.38
N ILE A 19 -2.00 -7.59 4.04
CA ILE A 19 -1.43 -6.37 3.47
C ILE A 19 -1.72 -5.17 4.35
N PHE A 20 -0.83 -4.17 4.30
CA PHE A 20 -1.14 -2.83 4.79
C PHE A 20 -2.05 -2.14 3.77
N VAL A 21 -3.09 -1.49 4.26
CA VAL A 21 -3.97 -0.66 3.41
C VAL A 21 -3.68 0.83 3.57
N ASP A 22 -3.02 1.22 4.66
CA ASP A 22 -2.43 2.54 4.85
C ASP A 22 -1.29 2.45 5.88
N GLY A 23 -0.68 3.57 6.26
CA GLY A 23 0.31 3.64 7.33
C GLY A 23 1.73 3.24 6.91
N HIS A 24 1.99 3.06 5.62
CA HIS A 24 3.29 2.63 5.07
C HIS A 24 4.46 3.51 5.56
N THR A 25 4.31 4.84 5.55
CA THR A 25 5.34 5.77 6.04
C THR A 25 5.61 5.57 7.52
N ARG A 26 4.57 5.34 8.33
CA ARG A 26 4.69 5.11 9.78
C ARG A 26 5.36 3.76 10.05
N ALA A 27 4.92 2.69 9.40
CA ALA A 27 5.54 1.39 9.51
C ALA A 27 7.02 1.42 9.11
N PHE A 28 7.35 2.14 8.03
CA PHE A 28 8.73 2.29 7.57
C PHE A 28 9.58 3.13 8.54
N ALA A 29 9.04 4.22 9.08
CA ALA A 29 9.73 5.01 10.10
C ALA A 29 10.02 4.17 11.34
N THR A 30 9.06 3.37 11.82
CA THR A 30 9.26 2.44 12.93
C THR A 30 10.39 1.44 12.64
N PHE A 31 10.41 0.87 11.44
CA PHE A 31 11.48 -0.02 11.00
C PHE A 31 12.86 0.66 11.04
N LEU A 32 12.97 1.91 10.57
CA LEU A 32 14.22 2.68 10.63
C LEU A 32 14.71 2.94 12.07
N HIS A 33 13.80 2.94 13.04
CA HIS A 33 14.11 3.01 14.47
C HIS A 33 14.49 1.64 15.08
N SER A 34 14.76 0.63 14.25
CA SER A 34 15.10 -0.74 14.69
C SER A 34 14.02 -1.42 15.53
N ILE A 35 12.77 -0.97 15.38
CA ILE A 35 11.61 -1.59 16.01
C ILE A 35 11.02 -2.59 15.00
N SER A 36 11.03 -3.88 15.37
CA SER A 36 10.64 -4.99 14.48
C SER A 36 9.15 -5.28 14.46
N GLU A 37 8.36 -4.64 15.33
CA GLU A 37 6.93 -4.91 15.50
C GLU A 37 6.13 -3.61 15.53
N VAL A 38 4.92 -3.64 14.96
CA VAL A 38 3.97 -2.52 14.99
C VAL A 38 2.61 -3.02 15.41
N PRO A 39 1.84 -2.24 16.20
CA PRO A 39 0.44 -2.55 16.43
C PRO A 39 -0.33 -2.48 15.11
N VAL A 40 -1.31 -3.37 14.94
CA VAL A 40 -2.16 -3.45 13.74
C VAL A 40 -3.62 -3.57 14.12
N TYR A 41 -4.51 -3.19 13.21
CA TYR A 41 -5.95 -3.48 13.32
C TYR A 41 -6.52 -3.92 11.98
N TRP A 42 -7.58 -4.73 12.03
CA TRP A 42 -8.29 -5.12 10.82
C TRP A 42 -9.15 -3.97 10.34
N GLU A 43 -8.84 -3.43 9.17
CA GLU A 43 -9.66 -2.41 8.52
C GLU A 43 -11.02 -3.02 8.15
N ASP A 44 -12.12 -2.32 8.43
CA ASP A 44 -13.49 -2.80 8.21
C ASP A 44 -14.18 -2.09 7.04
N GLU A 45 -13.65 -0.95 6.57
CA GLU A 45 -14.21 -0.23 5.43
C GLU A 45 -14.10 -1.01 4.12
N LYS A 46 -15.06 -0.77 3.21
CA LYS A 46 -15.02 -1.34 1.87
C LYS A 46 -14.03 -0.57 1.00
N LEU A 47 -13.00 -1.26 0.51
CA LEU A 47 -11.96 -0.71 -0.36
C LEU A 47 -12.15 -1.13 -1.82
N ASP A 48 -11.48 -0.43 -2.74
CA ASP A 48 -11.42 -0.81 -4.16
C ASP A 48 -10.42 -1.96 -4.35
N TRP A 49 -10.92 -3.20 -4.25
CA TRP A 49 -10.09 -4.40 -4.34
C TRP A 49 -9.34 -4.54 -5.66
N ASP A 50 -9.94 -4.10 -6.78
CA ASP A 50 -9.27 -4.12 -8.08
C ASP A 50 -8.00 -3.26 -8.06
N ALA A 51 -8.06 -2.10 -7.41
CA ALA A 51 -6.91 -1.21 -7.27
C ALA A 51 -5.84 -1.82 -6.35
N TYR A 52 -6.24 -2.40 -5.22
CA TYR A 52 -5.32 -3.05 -4.29
C TYR A 52 -4.62 -4.27 -4.88
N GLU A 53 -5.32 -5.12 -5.63
CA GLU A 53 -4.73 -6.25 -6.35
C GLU A 53 -3.65 -5.78 -7.34
N ILE A 54 -3.90 -4.69 -8.06
CA ILE A 54 -2.92 -4.11 -8.97
C ILE A 54 -1.71 -3.56 -8.22
N CYS A 55 -1.93 -2.79 -7.14
CA CYS A 55 -0.85 -2.21 -6.33
C CYS A 55 0.03 -3.29 -5.70
N VAL A 56 -0.57 -4.30 -5.07
CA VAL A 56 0.17 -5.45 -4.49
C VAL A 56 0.87 -6.23 -5.60
N GLY A 57 0.25 -6.37 -6.77
CA GLY A 57 0.88 -6.95 -7.95
C GLY A 57 2.12 -6.19 -8.42
N TRP A 58 2.14 -4.86 -8.32
CA TRP A 58 3.33 -4.06 -8.58
C TRP A 58 4.42 -4.31 -7.55
N CYS A 59 4.08 -4.33 -6.26
CA CYS A 59 5.03 -4.64 -5.19
C CYS A 59 5.70 -6.00 -5.41
N ARG A 60 4.92 -7.05 -5.68
CA ARG A 60 5.44 -8.40 -5.95
C ARG A 60 6.39 -8.44 -7.14
N LYS A 61 6.06 -7.75 -8.24
CA LYS A 61 6.92 -7.69 -9.45
C LYS A 61 8.25 -6.99 -9.16
N GLU A 62 8.24 -6.02 -8.27
CA GLU A 62 9.42 -5.26 -7.86
C GLU A 62 10.20 -5.94 -6.73
N GLY A 63 9.72 -7.06 -6.18
CA GLY A 63 10.34 -7.75 -5.03
C GLY A 63 10.12 -7.02 -3.70
N ILE A 64 9.05 -6.24 -3.57
CA ILE A 64 8.65 -5.57 -2.33
C ILE A 64 7.61 -6.46 -1.63
N LEU A 65 8.02 -7.14 -0.56
CA LEU A 65 7.18 -8.08 0.19
C LEU A 65 7.03 -7.66 1.66
N THR A 66 7.96 -6.86 2.17
CA THR A 66 8.02 -6.38 3.54
C THR A 66 8.31 -4.89 3.58
N ILE A 67 8.10 -4.26 4.74
CA ILE A 67 8.40 -2.83 4.89
C ILE A 67 9.91 -2.53 4.76
N ALA A 68 10.77 -3.51 5.10
CA ALA A 68 12.21 -3.39 4.98
C ALA A 68 12.68 -3.24 3.53
N ASP A 69 11.95 -3.81 2.57
CA ASP A 69 12.28 -3.71 1.14
C ASP A 69 12.20 -2.27 0.58
N LEU A 70 11.66 -1.33 1.37
CA LEU A 70 11.61 0.09 1.04
C LEU A 70 12.89 0.86 1.41
N GLU A 71 13.83 0.26 2.16
CA GLU A 71 15.03 0.94 2.69
C GLU A 71 15.83 1.70 1.61
N THR A 72 15.94 1.10 0.43
CA THR A 72 16.69 1.65 -0.71
C THR A 72 15.80 2.31 -1.77
N ARG A 73 14.50 2.49 -1.48
CA ARG A 73 13.48 2.93 -2.44
C ARG A 73 12.79 4.25 -2.05
N VAL A 74 13.33 4.96 -1.07
CA VAL A 74 12.90 6.33 -0.74
C VAL A 74 13.42 7.29 -1.82
N VAL A 75 12.51 8.00 -2.47
CA VAL A 75 12.83 8.91 -3.57
C VAL A 75 12.41 10.34 -3.26
N PRO A 76 13.04 11.36 -3.90
CA PRO A 76 12.57 12.74 -3.82
C PRO A 76 11.11 12.89 -4.25
N HIS A 77 10.41 13.87 -3.67
CA HIS A 77 8.99 14.09 -3.93
C HIS A 77 8.63 14.20 -5.42
N LYS A 78 9.46 14.90 -6.20
CA LYS A 78 9.27 15.04 -7.67
C LYS A 78 9.24 13.68 -8.39
N ASP A 79 10.03 12.72 -7.93
CA ASP A 79 10.14 11.40 -8.54
C ASP A 79 8.99 10.53 -8.04
N TYR A 80 8.62 10.66 -6.76
CA TYR A 80 7.44 10.01 -6.19
C TYR A 80 6.14 10.40 -6.90
N GLU A 81 5.96 11.68 -7.24
CA GLU A 81 4.79 12.15 -8.00
C GLU A 81 4.64 11.39 -9.33
N ILE A 82 5.75 11.18 -10.03
CA ILE A 82 5.75 10.51 -11.33
C ILE A 82 5.61 8.99 -11.17
N LEU A 83 6.44 8.39 -10.33
CA LEU A 83 6.54 6.93 -10.16
C LEU A 83 5.32 6.35 -9.46
N TRP A 84 4.65 7.14 -8.61
CA TRP A 84 3.50 6.72 -7.82
C TRP A 84 2.22 7.46 -8.22
N TYR A 85 2.10 8.77 -7.97
CA TYR A 85 0.80 9.46 -8.15
C TYR A 85 0.27 9.35 -9.59
N ARG A 86 1.08 9.66 -10.60
CA ARG A 86 0.66 9.56 -12.01
C ARG A 86 0.39 8.12 -12.45
N ARG A 87 1.15 7.16 -11.92
CA ARG A 87 0.95 5.73 -12.18
C ARG A 87 -0.38 5.24 -11.61
N CYS A 88 -0.69 5.62 -10.36
CA CYS A 88 -1.94 5.32 -9.69
C CYS A 88 -3.13 6.01 -10.36
N GLU A 89 -3.01 7.28 -10.72
CA GLU A 89 -4.05 8.03 -11.44
C GLU A 89 -4.44 7.32 -12.74
N LYS A 90 -3.45 6.95 -13.57
CA LYS A 90 -3.70 6.21 -14.81
C LYS A 90 -4.40 4.87 -14.55
N MET A 91 -3.95 4.12 -13.55
CA MET A 91 -4.56 2.86 -13.16
C MET A 91 -6.04 3.06 -12.75
N GLN A 92 -6.35 4.10 -11.98
CA GLN A 92 -7.71 4.42 -11.56
C GLN A 92 -8.60 4.81 -12.75
N GLN A 93 -8.09 5.62 -13.68
CA GLN A 93 -8.80 5.96 -14.92
C GLN A 93 -9.12 4.72 -15.76
N ASP A 94 -8.17 3.78 -15.86
CA ASP A 94 -8.35 2.53 -16.59
C ASP A 94 -9.38 1.61 -15.92
N LEU A 95 -9.38 1.52 -14.58
CA LEU A 95 -10.40 0.79 -13.82
C LEU A 95 -11.79 1.42 -14.00
N ALA A 96 -11.90 2.74 -13.87
CA ALA A 96 -13.16 3.45 -14.06
C ALA A 96 -13.74 3.22 -15.46
N ARG A 97 -12.89 3.25 -16.50
CA ARG A 97 -13.30 2.94 -17.88
C ARG A 97 -13.80 1.50 -18.02
N LYS A 98 -13.15 0.52 -17.39
CA LYS A 98 -13.59 -0.88 -17.41
C LYS A 98 -14.93 -1.06 -16.71
N LYS A 99 -15.09 -0.50 -15.51
CA LYS A 99 -16.35 -0.55 -14.72
C LYS A 99 -17.52 0.04 -15.53
N GLY A 100 -17.31 1.22 -16.13
CA GLY A 100 -18.32 1.85 -16.98
C GLY A 100 -18.57 1.16 -18.33
N VAL A 101 -17.71 0.28 -18.82
CA VAL A 101 -18.00 -0.58 -19.99
C VAL A 101 -18.81 -1.80 -19.57
N SER A 102 -18.48 -2.42 -18.43
CA SER A 102 -19.20 -3.57 -17.90
C SER A 102 -20.65 -3.27 -17.53
N GLU A 103 -20.98 -2.03 -17.18
CA GLU A 103 -22.36 -1.59 -16.87
C GLU A 103 -23.20 -1.29 -18.12
N ARG A 104 -22.58 -1.25 -19.32
CA ARG A 104 -23.24 -0.92 -20.60
C ARG A 104 -23.45 -2.14 -21.51
N THR A 105 -22.90 -3.29 -21.16
CA THR A 105 -23.03 -4.59 -21.85
C THR A 105 -23.91 -5.52 -21.06
#